data_AF-A0A4U0V6L8-F1
#
_entry.id   AF-A0A4U0V6L8-F1
#
_cell.length_a   1.000
_cell.length_b   1.000
_cell.length_c   1.000
_cell.angle_alpha   90.00
_cell.angle_beta   90.00
_cell.angle_gamma   90.00
#
_symmetry.space_group_name_H-M   'P 1'
#
loop_
_entity.id
_entity.type
_entity.pdbx_description
1 polymer ?
#
loop_
_entity_poly.entity_id
_entity_poly.type
_entity_poly.pdbx_seq_one_letter_code
_entity_poly.pdbx_strand_id
1 'polypeptide(L)'
;MLRPGLSRQLSAAAMQVPMLSSPLKQTNEIDWIEPIKHHIRTAYGDDPARYAEECHTLNRLRQDMRGAGKDSAAGRDLLYRYYGQLELLDLRFPVDENHIKISFT
;
A
#
# COMPACT_ATOMS: atom_id res chain seq x y z
N MET A 1 8.98 -28.93 -59.14
CA MET A 1 9.18 -29.71 -57.89
C MET A 1 9.54 -28.74 -56.77
N LEU A 2 8.75 -28.72 -55.69
CA LEU A 2 8.83 -27.83 -54.52
C LEU A 2 10.04 -28.13 -53.63
N ARG A 3 10.67 -27.08 -53.04
CA ARG A 3 10.88 -26.94 -51.58
C ARG A 3 11.04 -25.46 -51.18
N PRO A 4 9.97 -24.78 -50.72
CA PRO A 4 10.09 -23.57 -49.90
C PRO A 4 10.17 -23.98 -48.43
N GLY A 5 11.17 -23.48 -47.68
CA GLY A 5 11.28 -23.91 -46.28
C GLY A 5 12.47 -23.34 -45.53
N LEU A 6 12.62 -22.01 -45.50
CA LEU A 6 13.36 -21.34 -44.42
C LEU A 6 12.80 -19.93 -44.21
N SER A 7 11.47 -19.83 -44.07
CA SER A 7 10.91 -18.72 -43.30
C SER A 7 11.39 -18.92 -41.88
N ARG A 8 12.39 -18.12 -41.50
CA ARG A 8 12.86 -17.94 -40.13
C ARG A 8 11.69 -17.38 -39.33
N GLN A 9 10.79 -18.26 -38.94
CA GLN A 9 9.76 -18.01 -37.95
C GLN A 9 10.49 -17.93 -36.62
N LEU A 10 11.07 -16.75 -36.35
CA LEU A 10 11.25 -16.32 -34.98
C LEU A 10 9.84 -16.15 -34.44
N SER A 11 9.26 -17.25 -33.97
CA SER A 11 8.08 -17.22 -33.13
C SER A 11 8.40 -16.22 -32.02
N ALA A 12 7.54 -15.21 -31.83
CA ALA A 12 7.65 -14.27 -30.72
C ALA A 12 7.73 -14.98 -29.35
N ALA A 13 7.38 -16.28 -29.28
CA ALA A 13 7.57 -17.13 -28.12
C ALA A 13 9.05 -17.43 -27.78
N ALA A 14 9.99 -17.28 -28.71
CA ALA A 14 11.40 -17.66 -28.53
C ALA A 14 12.32 -16.51 -28.08
N MET A 15 11.78 -15.32 -27.80
CA MET A 15 12.55 -14.17 -27.33
C MET A 15 11.99 -13.61 -26.01
N GLN A 16 11.70 -14.49 -25.04
CA GLN A 16 11.41 -14.04 -23.68
C GLN A 16 12.73 -13.66 -23.01
N VAL A 17 12.95 -12.35 -22.86
CA VAL A 17 14.07 -11.82 -22.08
C VAL A 17 13.75 -12.03 -20.60
N PRO A 18 14.66 -12.64 -19.80
CA PRO A 18 14.43 -12.79 -18.37
C PRO A 18 14.34 -11.40 -17.71
N MET A 19 13.28 -11.19 -16.94
CA MET A 19 13.05 -9.95 -16.21
C MET A 19 13.37 -10.14 -14.73
N LEU A 20 13.90 -9.10 -14.09
CA LEU A 20 14.06 -9.05 -12.64
C LEU A 20 12.77 -8.55 -12.00
N SER A 21 12.37 -9.16 -10.90
CA SER A 21 11.27 -8.69 -10.05
C SER A 21 11.71 -8.66 -8.58
N SER A 22 11.06 -7.81 -7.78
CA SER A 22 11.24 -7.78 -6.33
C SER A 22 9.98 -8.34 -5.66
N PRO A 23 10.12 -9.21 -4.64
CA PRO A 23 8.98 -9.60 -3.83
C PRO A 23 8.41 -8.40 -3.07
N LEU A 24 7.10 -8.42 -2.81
CA LEU A 24 6.46 -7.43 -1.95
C LEU A 24 6.90 -7.61 -0.49
N LYS A 25 7.09 -6.48 0.20
CA LYS A 25 7.33 -6.46 1.64
C LYS A 25 6.06 -6.89 2.38
N GLN A 26 6.26 -7.61 3.48
CA GLN A 26 5.20 -7.92 4.44
C GLN A 26 5.26 -6.91 5.58
N THR A 27 4.13 -6.72 6.25
CA THR A 27 4.03 -5.91 7.46
C THR A 27 3.07 -6.64 8.41
N ASN A 28 3.08 -6.32 9.71
CA ASN A 28 2.21 -6.88 10.73
C ASN A 28 0.99 -5.99 11.02
N GLU A 29 -0.06 -6.55 11.60
CA GLU A 29 -1.14 -5.72 12.13
C GLU A 29 -0.62 -4.90 13.31
N ILE A 30 -0.95 -3.62 13.33
CA ILE A 30 -0.57 -2.72 14.42
C ILE A 30 -1.77 -1.82 14.73
N ASP A 31 -1.93 -1.45 15.99
CA ASP A 31 -2.88 -0.42 16.39
C ASP A 31 -2.18 0.94 16.35
N TRP A 32 -2.50 1.71 15.32
CA TRP A 32 -2.00 3.06 15.10
C TRP A 32 -3.11 4.11 15.23
N ILE A 33 -4.36 3.67 15.45
CA ILE A 33 -5.53 4.54 15.64
C ILE A 33 -5.51 5.14 17.05
N GLU A 34 -5.21 4.32 18.07
CA GLU A 34 -5.21 4.78 19.45
C GLU A 34 -4.22 5.93 19.71
N PRO A 35 -2.96 5.88 19.24
CA PRO A 35 -2.03 7.01 19.36
C PRO A 35 -2.55 8.30 18.71
N ILE A 36 -3.23 8.21 17.57
CA ILE A 36 -3.81 9.37 16.88
C ILE A 36 -4.99 9.94 17.67
N LYS A 37 -5.90 9.09 18.14
CA LYS A 37 -7.03 9.51 18.98
C LYS A 37 -6.54 10.17 20.27
N HIS A 38 -5.49 9.64 20.87
CA HIS A 38 -4.85 10.25 22.02
C HIS A 38 -4.34 11.66 21.69
N HIS A 39 -3.64 11.83 20.57
CA HIS A 39 -3.14 13.12 20.12
C HIS A 39 -4.26 14.13 19.83
N ILE A 40 -5.36 13.71 19.20
CA ILE A 40 -6.52 14.58 18.96
C ILE A 40 -7.05 15.16 20.27
N ARG A 41 -7.19 14.30 21.29
CA ARG A 41 -7.66 14.72 22.61
C ARG A 41 -6.69 15.68 23.30
N THR A 42 -5.39 15.37 23.27
CA THR A 42 -4.39 16.11 24.06
C THR A 42 -3.91 17.38 23.40
N ALA A 43 -3.67 17.38 22.08
CA ALA A 43 -3.14 18.52 21.34
C ALA A 43 -4.24 19.47 20.84
N TYR A 44 -5.37 18.93 20.38
CA TYR A 44 -6.47 19.75 19.84
C TYR A 44 -7.63 19.96 20.81
N GLY A 45 -7.69 19.21 21.92
CA GLY A 45 -8.80 19.30 22.88
C GLY A 45 -10.15 18.87 22.30
N ASP A 46 -10.15 18.16 21.16
CA ASP A 46 -11.37 17.71 20.47
C ASP A 46 -11.72 16.28 20.88
N ASP A 47 -12.98 15.89 20.63
CA ASP A 47 -13.46 14.54 20.94
C ASP A 47 -13.02 13.54 19.86
N PRO A 48 -12.17 12.54 20.19
CA PRO A 48 -11.71 11.55 19.23
C PRO A 48 -12.82 10.66 18.67
N ALA A 49 -13.97 10.56 19.36
CA ALA A 49 -15.10 9.76 18.89
C ALA A 49 -15.70 10.30 17.58
N ARG A 50 -15.54 11.61 17.31
CA ARG A 50 -16.01 12.27 16.08
C ARG A 50 -15.30 11.77 14.82
N TYR A 51 -14.11 11.19 14.97
CA TYR A 51 -13.27 10.72 13.87
C TYR A 51 -13.24 9.19 13.75
N ALA A 52 -14.15 8.49 14.45
CA ALA A 52 -14.14 7.04 14.52
C ALA A 52 -14.35 6.36 13.16
N GLU A 53 -15.22 6.91 12.32
CA GLU A 53 -15.52 6.39 10.99
C GLU A 53 -14.33 6.55 10.03
N GLU A 54 -13.65 7.69 10.06
CA GLU A 54 -12.45 7.94 9.27
C GLU A 54 -11.30 7.02 9.69
N CYS A 55 -11.13 6.83 11.01
CA CYS A 55 -10.15 5.89 11.55
C CYS A 55 -10.45 4.45 11.08
N HIS A 56 -11.71 4.03 11.16
CA HIS A 56 -12.13 2.71 10.71
C HIS A 56 -11.91 2.52 9.20
N THR A 57 -12.24 3.54 8.41
CA THR A 57 -12.05 3.54 6.95
C THR A 57 -10.58 3.40 6.58
N LEU A 58 -9.69 4.17 7.21
CA LEU A 58 -8.26 4.10 6.92
C LEU A 58 -7.64 2.78 7.40
N ASN A 59 -8.11 2.24 8.53
CA ASN A 59 -7.68 0.93 9.00
C ASN A 59 -8.12 -0.20 8.07
N ARG A 60 -9.35 -0.14 7.54
CA ARG A 60 -9.83 -1.08 6.53
C ARG A 60 -8.99 -1.00 5.25
N LEU A 61 -8.67 0.21 4.79
CA LEU A 61 -7.81 0.41 3.61
C LEU A 61 -6.43 -0.21 3.80
N ARG A 62 -5.86 -0.11 5.01
CA ARG A 62 -4.60 -0.79 5.37
C ARG A 62 -4.72 -2.31 5.25
N GLN A 63 -5.83 -2.89 5.69
CA GLN A 63 -6.08 -4.33 5.59
C GLN A 63 -6.23 -4.79 4.13
N ASP A 64 -7.00 -4.05 3.34
CA ASP A 64 -7.17 -4.34 1.91
C ASP A 64 -5.82 -4.28 1.18
N MET A 65 -4.96 -3.32 1.53
CA MET A 65 -3.60 -3.19 0.97
C MET A 65 -2.71 -4.38 1.33
N ARG A 66 -2.73 -4.87 2.57
CA ARG A 66 -1.95 -6.05 2.99
C ARG A 66 -2.35 -7.32 2.23
N GLY A 67 -3.63 -7.43 1.88
CA GLY A 67 -4.18 -8.51 1.08
C GLY A 67 -4.07 -8.31 -0.44
N ALA A 68 -3.45 -7.21 -0.90
CA ALA A 68 -3.37 -6.89 -2.32
C ALA A 68 -2.65 -7.99 -3.13
N GLY A 69 -3.26 -8.43 -4.23
CA GLY A 69 -2.70 -9.44 -5.11
C GLY A 69 -1.42 -8.96 -5.80
N LYS A 70 -0.35 -9.76 -5.70
CA LYS A 70 1.03 -9.42 -6.10
C LYS A 70 1.20 -8.98 -7.56
N ASP A 71 0.34 -9.47 -8.45
CA ASP A 71 0.44 -9.25 -9.90
C ASP A 71 -0.87 -8.73 -10.49
N SER A 72 -1.54 -7.81 -9.79
CA SER A 72 -2.82 -7.25 -10.23
C SER A 72 -2.79 -5.72 -10.27
N ALA A 73 -3.41 -5.14 -11.31
CA ALA A 73 -3.62 -3.69 -11.39
C ALA A 73 -4.41 -3.18 -10.18
N ALA A 74 -5.43 -3.94 -9.76
CA ALA A 74 -6.23 -3.63 -8.57
C ALA A 74 -5.38 -3.59 -7.28
N GLY A 75 -4.44 -4.51 -7.12
CA GLY A 75 -3.52 -4.53 -5.97
C GLY A 75 -2.59 -3.32 -5.95
N ARG A 76 -2.07 -2.92 -7.12
CA ARG A 76 -1.30 -1.68 -7.27
C ARG A 76 -2.13 -0.44 -6.91
N ASP A 77 -3.37 -0.38 -7.36
CA ASP A 77 -4.25 0.77 -7.10
C ASP A 77 -4.65 0.86 -5.61
N LEU A 78 -4.75 -0.28 -4.90
CA LEU A 78 -4.90 -0.32 -3.44
C LEU A 78 -3.68 0.26 -2.73
N LEU A 79 -2.47 -0.13 -3.14
CA LEU A 79 -1.21 0.40 -2.60
C LEU A 79 -1.12 1.92 -2.78
N TYR A 80 -1.43 2.43 -3.97
CA TYR A 80 -1.41 3.87 -4.24
C TYR A 80 -2.46 4.64 -3.44
N ARG A 81 -3.68 4.11 -3.31
CA ARG A 81 -4.71 4.75 -2.48
C ARG A 81 -4.30 4.80 -1.02
N TYR A 82 -3.75 3.71 -0.47
CA TYR A 82 -3.27 3.68 0.91
C TYR A 82 -2.11 4.66 1.12
N TYR A 83 -1.13 4.67 0.22
CA TYR A 83 -0.01 5.61 0.26
C TYR A 83 -0.50 7.07 0.25
N GLY A 84 -1.43 7.43 -0.63
CA GLY A 84 -1.99 8.78 -0.67
C GLY A 84 -2.69 9.19 0.62
N GLN A 85 -3.32 8.26 1.34
CA GLN A 85 -3.91 8.56 2.65
C GLN A 85 -2.85 8.79 3.73
N LEU A 86 -1.72 8.08 3.68
CA LEU A 86 -0.60 8.32 4.61
C LEU A 86 0.00 9.71 4.41
N GLU A 87 0.16 10.16 3.17
CA GLU A 87 0.62 11.53 2.86
C GLU A 87 -0.33 12.58 3.44
N LEU A 88 -1.65 12.41 3.27
CA LEU A 88 -2.64 13.32 3.86
C LEU A 88 -2.64 13.29 5.40
N LEU A 89 -2.30 12.14 5.98
CA LEU A 89 -2.21 11.96 7.43
C LEU A 89 -0.98 12.68 8.00
N ASP A 90 0.16 12.57 7.32
CA ASP A 90 1.42 13.23 7.68
C ASP A 90 1.29 14.76 7.70
N LEU A 91 0.46 15.33 6.80
CA LEU A 91 0.15 16.77 6.80
C LEU A 91 -0.64 17.23 8.03
N ARG A 92 -1.30 16.33 8.75
CA ARG A 92 -2.20 16.66 9.88
C ARG A 92 -1.61 16.30 11.22
N PHE A 93 -0.87 15.21 11.29
CA PHE A 93 -0.42 14.61 12.54
C PHE A 93 1.10 14.49 12.51
N PRO A 94 1.82 15.08 13.48
CA PRO A 94 3.26 14.92 13.58
C PRO A 94 3.58 13.49 14.04
N VAL A 95 3.68 12.55 13.11
CA VAL A 95 4.06 11.16 13.40
C VAL A 95 5.58 11.06 13.43
N ASP A 96 6.15 11.34 14.60
CA ASP A 96 7.59 11.29 14.85
C ASP A 96 7.91 10.72 16.25
N GLU A 97 9.19 10.65 16.58
CA GLU A 97 9.66 10.15 17.88
C GLU A 97 9.29 11.06 19.08
N ASN A 98 8.82 12.28 18.85
CA ASN A 98 8.56 13.26 19.90
C ASN A 98 7.07 13.48 20.15
N HIS A 99 6.19 13.19 19.18
CA HIS A 99 4.76 13.50 19.25
C HIS A 99 3.87 12.25 19.21
N ILE A 100 3.78 11.57 18.06
CA ILE A 100 2.93 10.36 17.89
C ILE A 100 3.81 9.18 17.49
N LYS A 101 4.12 8.33 18.48
CA LYS A 101 4.93 7.13 18.27
C LYS A 101 4.10 5.98 17.70
N ILE A 102 4.35 5.63 16.44
CA ILE A 102 3.79 4.43 15.80
C ILE A 102 4.96 3.59 15.29
N SER A 103 5.06 2.34 15.75
CA SER A 103 6.08 1.39 15.30
C SER A 103 5.50 0.42 14.27
N PHE A 104 5.86 0.62 13.01
CA PHE A 104 5.51 -0.33 11.95
C PHE A 104 6.52 -1.49 11.95
N THR A 105 6.02 -2.71 12.00
CA THR A 105 6.79 -3.96 11.85
C THR A 105 6.31 -4.77 10.66
#